data_AF-A0ABD1DP36-F1
#
_entry.id   AF-A0ABD1DP36-F1
#
_cell.length_a   1.000
_cell.length_b   1.000
_cell.length_c   1.000
_cell.angle_alpha   90.00
_cell.angle_beta   90.00
_cell.angle_gamma   90.00
#
_symmetry.space_group_name_H-M   'P 1'
#
loop_
_entity.id
_entity.type
_entity.pdbx_description
1 polymer ?
#
loop_
_entity_poly.entity_id
_entity_poly.type
_entity_poly.pdbx_seq_one_letter_code
_entity_poly.pdbx_strand_id
1 'polypeptide(L)'
;MEIVKRLSKKQLFQHSYKDPSEYFASLLVLPNRIAGVAGLNVLSPDFKRFTPNLIGLVLTYVMFAGVSIVRVIVKVMLLCYAFTSISLILVPLLYTIQSGEKTLPFGFYIPQLDRDTWFGYFCNYAIQIYLTTYVSSLDMGTDCIYMMTLMSSFTQIDLLKMSLVEMNKMIDNEDKDLDNFFKQLSWYQGYVFIAFLSYQLFFGCFLGTLLAIKNEQLQHEIYRVTWYKLSIPNQKMLQFVLKSSQESVCMSLIFAPLDMSTYLQVYKSIYSLFTMLLTVEEE
;
A
#
# COMPACT_ATOMS: atom_id res chain seq x y z
N MET A 1 44.57 -5.63 22.78
CA MET A 1 45.57 -6.06 21.77
C MET A 1 45.98 -7.54 21.87
N GLU A 2 46.02 -8.17 23.05
CA GLU A 2 46.47 -9.57 23.19
C GLU A 2 45.53 -10.63 22.59
N ILE A 3 44.22 -10.42 22.64
CA ILE A 3 43.22 -11.35 22.11
C ILE A 3 43.35 -11.49 20.58
N VAL A 4 43.68 -10.39 19.90
CA VAL A 4 43.86 -10.33 18.44
C VAL A 4 45.09 -11.13 18.00
N LYS A 5 46.19 -11.09 18.77
CA LYS A 5 47.40 -11.90 18.50
C LYS A 5 47.16 -13.41 18.67
N ARG A 6 46.23 -13.83 19.54
CA ARG A 6 45.87 -15.25 19.69
C ARG A 6 45.04 -15.76 18.51
N LEU A 7 44.23 -14.90 17.90
CA LEU A 7 43.35 -15.25 16.77
C LEU A 7 44.11 -15.34 15.44
N SER A 8 45.14 -14.52 15.20
CA SER A 8 45.92 -14.60 13.95
C SER A 8 46.75 -15.90 13.83
N LYS A 9 47.11 -16.54 14.95
CA LYS A 9 47.82 -17.81 14.97
C LYS A 9 47.02 -18.99 14.38
N LYS A 10 45.70 -18.87 14.26
CA LYS A 10 44.84 -20.00 13.84
C LYS A 10 44.67 -20.15 12.32
N GLN A 11 45.31 -19.34 11.47
CA GLN A 11 45.23 -19.40 9.98
C GLN A 11 43.82 -19.59 9.36
N LEU A 12 42.75 -19.37 10.13
CA LEU A 12 41.38 -19.69 9.75
C LEU A 12 40.73 -18.60 8.88
N PHE A 13 41.39 -17.45 8.72
CA PHE A 13 40.89 -16.32 7.95
C PHE A 13 42.02 -15.72 7.11
N GLN A 14 41.91 -15.85 5.79
CA GLN A 14 42.70 -15.08 4.83
C GLN A 14 41.86 -13.86 4.43
N HIS A 15 42.36 -12.66 4.72
CA HIS A 15 41.71 -11.40 4.34
C HIS A 15 42.59 -10.63 3.34
N SER A 16 41.96 -9.87 2.43
CA SER A 16 42.64 -9.15 1.34
C SER A 16 43.54 -7.99 1.80
N TYR A 17 43.47 -7.59 3.07
CA TYR A 17 44.24 -6.47 3.62
C TYR A 17 45.58 -6.95 4.21
N LYS A 18 46.65 -6.17 4.05
CA LYS A 18 48.00 -6.54 4.54
C LYS A 18 48.13 -6.44 6.05
N ASP A 19 47.37 -5.56 6.70
CA ASP A 19 47.36 -5.39 8.16
C ASP A 19 45.97 -5.60 8.78
N PRO A 20 45.84 -6.44 9.83
CA PRO A 20 44.55 -6.72 10.49
C PRO A 20 43.89 -5.48 11.12
N SER A 21 44.69 -4.48 11.51
CA SER A 21 44.20 -3.22 12.09
C SER A 21 43.45 -2.37 11.08
N GLU A 22 43.80 -2.42 9.80
CA GLU A 22 43.09 -1.69 8.74
C GLU A 22 41.72 -2.31 8.45
N TYR A 23 41.63 -3.65 8.48
CA TYR A 23 40.36 -4.36 8.36
C TYR A 23 39.42 -4.00 9.53
N PHE A 24 39.93 -4.03 10.77
CA PHE A 24 39.18 -3.60 11.96
C PHE A 24 38.80 -2.11 11.91
N ALA A 25 39.68 -1.24 11.42
CA ALA A 25 39.39 0.18 11.25
C ALA A 25 38.28 0.42 10.22
N SER A 26 38.28 -0.31 9.10
CA SER A 26 37.23 -0.18 8.08
C SER A 26 35.85 -0.65 8.58
N LEU A 27 35.80 -1.72 9.39
CA LEU A 27 34.56 -2.28 9.93
C LEU A 27 34.00 -1.48 11.11
N LEU A 28 34.83 -0.78 11.87
CA LEU A 28 34.38 -0.02 13.05
C LEU A 28 34.35 1.49 12.81
N VAL A 29 35.39 2.07 12.20
CA VAL A 29 35.52 3.54 12.07
C VAL A 29 34.62 4.08 10.97
N LEU A 30 34.44 3.34 9.86
CA LEU A 30 33.60 3.81 8.75
C LEU A 30 32.11 3.85 9.16
N PRO A 31 31.53 2.77 9.74
CA PRO A 31 30.15 2.83 10.21
C PRO A 31 29.98 3.80 11.38
N ASN A 32 30.97 3.93 12.27
CA ASN A 32 30.91 4.85 13.39
C ASN A 32 31.05 6.32 12.97
N ARG A 33 31.77 6.64 11.88
CA ARG A 33 31.76 7.98 11.26
C ARG A 33 30.42 8.28 10.60
N ILE A 34 29.83 7.31 9.90
CA ILE A 34 28.50 7.45 9.29
C ILE A 34 27.43 7.66 10.37
N ALA A 35 27.51 6.91 11.48
CA ALA A 35 26.65 7.08 12.64
C ALA A 35 26.90 8.42 13.37
N GLY A 36 28.15 8.90 13.41
CA GLY A 36 28.52 10.21 13.94
C GLY A 36 27.91 11.40 13.19
N VAL A 37 27.72 11.30 11.87
CA VAL A 37 26.98 12.30 11.06
C VAL A 37 25.51 12.39 11.48
N ALA A 38 24.94 11.31 12.01
CA ALA A 38 23.59 11.26 12.59
C ALA A 38 23.56 11.54 14.11
N GLY A 39 24.69 11.94 14.72
CA GLY A 39 24.80 12.25 16.15
C GLY A 39 24.92 11.03 17.07
N LEU A 40 25.24 9.85 16.53
CA LEU A 40 25.35 8.58 17.26
C LEU A 40 26.80 8.10 17.30
N ASN A 41 27.59 8.63 18.23
CA ASN A 41 28.95 8.19 18.47
C ASN A 41 28.97 6.96 19.39
N VAL A 42 28.75 5.77 18.84
CA VAL A 42 28.63 4.50 19.58
C VAL A 42 29.88 4.14 20.39
N LEU A 43 31.05 4.70 20.05
CA LEU A 43 32.33 4.42 20.70
C LEU A 43 32.88 5.57 21.57
N SER A 44 32.17 6.70 21.72
CA SER A 44 32.61 7.75 22.67
C SER A 44 32.27 7.35 24.11
N PRO A 45 33.14 7.64 25.08
CA PRO A 45 32.89 7.34 26.50
C PRO A 45 31.61 8.02 27.06
N ASP A 46 31.09 9.04 26.38
CA ASP A 46 29.87 9.77 26.75
C ASP A 46 28.59 9.28 26.04
N PHE A 47 28.62 8.09 25.42
CA PHE A 47 27.46 7.56 24.68
C PHE A 47 26.28 7.25 25.62
N LYS A 48 25.22 8.07 25.56
CA LYS A 48 23.93 7.77 26.18
C LYS A 48 23.21 6.70 25.37
N ARG A 49 22.98 5.54 26.01
CA ARG A 49 22.36 4.33 25.43
C ARG A 49 20.98 4.58 24.79
N PHE A 50 20.24 5.57 25.29
CA PHE A 50 18.98 6.06 24.75
C PHE A 50 19.17 7.51 24.29
N THR A 51 19.35 7.72 22.99
CA THR A 51 19.25 9.03 22.34
C THR A 51 18.06 9.00 21.38
N PRO A 52 17.26 10.08 21.26
CA PRO A 52 16.13 10.14 20.32
C PRO A 52 16.56 9.83 18.87
N ASN A 53 17.83 10.11 18.53
CA ASN A 53 18.42 9.75 17.24
C ASN A 53 18.61 8.23 17.06
N LEU A 54 18.91 7.46 18.12
CA LEU A 54 19.07 5.99 18.03
C LEU A 54 17.72 5.32 17.76
N ILE A 55 16.68 5.78 18.47
CA ILE A 55 15.30 5.34 18.24
C ILE A 55 14.90 5.70 16.81
N GLY A 56 15.18 6.93 16.36
CA GLY A 56 14.95 7.36 14.98
C GLY A 56 15.68 6.48 13.95
N LEU A 57 16.93 6.11 14.19
CA LEU A 57 17.72 5.28 13.28
C LEU A 57 17.24 3.82 13.24
N VAL A 58 16.89 3.24 14.39
CA VAL A 58 16.28 1.91 14.48
C VAL A 58 14.92 1.90 13.78
N LEU A 59 14.09 2.91 14.00
CA LEU A 59 12.80 3.06 13.33
C LEU A 59 12.98 3.19 11.81
N THR A 60 13.95 4.00 11.37
CA THR A 60 14.26 4.20 9.94
C THR A 60 14.79 2.90 9.31
N TYR A 61 15.63 2.15 10.02
CA TYR A 61 16.16 0.86 9.55
C TYR A 61 15.07 -0.22 9.46
N VAL A 62 14.19 -0.31 10.45
CA VAL A 62 13.02 -1.21 10.45
C VAL A 62 12.07 -0.85 9.31
N MET A 63 11.80 0.45 9.09
CA MET A 63 11.03 0.90 7.95
C MET A 63 11.71 0.57 6.61
N PHE A 64 13.03 0.71 6.51
CA PHE A 64 13.79 0.38 5.29
C PHE A 64 13.80 -1.13 4.97
N ALA A 65 13.84 -1.98 6.01
CA ALA A 65 13.70 -3.43 5.88
C ALA A 65 12.29 -3.81 5.39
N GLY A 66 11.24 -3.19 5.95
CA GLY A 66 9.86 -3.37 5.50
C GLY A 66 9.67 -2.98 4.03
N VAL A 67 10.22 -1.84 3.61
CA VAL A 67 10.19 -1.36 2.21
C VAL A 67 10.90 -2.33 1.26
N SER A 68 12.00 -2.96 1.69
CA SER A 68 12.75 -3.92 0.88
C SER A 68 11.94 -5.20 0.62
N ILE A 69 11.22 -5.70 1.62
CA ILE A 69 10.34 -6.88 1.50
C ILE A 69 9.13 -6.56 0.61
N VAL A 70 8.48 -5.41 0.83
CA VAL A 70 7.36 -4.93 0.00
C VAL A 70 7.78 -4.83 -1.46
N ARG A 71 8.99 -4.32 -1.75
CA ARG A 71 9.52 -4.23 -3.12
C ARG A 71 9.66 -5.59 -3.81
N VAL A 72 10.06 -6.63 -3.08
CA VAL A 72 10.17 -7.99 -3.62
C VAL A 72 8.78 -8.54 -3.92
N ILE A 73 7.83 -8.39 -2.98
CA ILE A 73 6.45 -8.86 -3.13
C ILE A 73 5.76 -8.18 -4.32
N VAL A 74 5.88 -6.86 -4.45
CA VAL A 74 5.30 -6.10 -5.58
C VAL A 74 5.85 -6.59 -6.93
N LYS A 75 7.15 -6.93 -7.01
CA LYS A 75 7.73 -7.51 -8.24
C LYS A 75 7.20 -8.90 -8.55
N VAL A 76 7.02 -9.74 -7.54
CA VAL A 76 6.45 -11.09 -7.72
C VAL A 76 4.98 -10.98 -8.16
N MET A 77 4.20 -10.10 -7.55
CA MET A 77 2.82 -9.85 -7.96
C MET A 77 2.73 -9.33 -9.39
N LEU A 78 3.58 -8.37 -9.79
CA LEU A 78 3.63 -7.87 -11.16
C LEU A 78 3.88 -9.02 -12.15
N LEU A 79 4.77 -9.95 -11.82
CA LEU A 79 5.03 -11.14 -12.63
C LEU A 79 3.80 -12.05 -12.77
N CYS A 80 3.11 -12.32 -11.66
CA CYS A 80 1.89 -13.13 -11.66
C CYS A 80 0.78 -12.48 -12.49
N TYR A 81 0.55 -11.18 -12.31
CA TYR A 81 -0.46 -10.42 -13.07
C TYR A 81 -0.11 -10.28 -14.55
N ALA A 82 1.17 -10.11 -14.89
CA ALA A 82 1.61 -10.14 -16.29
C ALA A 82 1.35 -11.52 -16.92
N PHE A 83 1.63 -12.60 -16.19
CA PHE A 83 1.38 -13.97 -16.66
C PHE A 83 -0.12 -14.23 -16.90
N THR A 84 -1.00 -13.83 -15.98
CA THR A 84 -2.45 -14.02 -16.14
C THR A 84 -3.00 -13.20 -17.31
N SER A 85 -2.57 -11.94 -17.46
CA SER A 85 -2.96 -11.08 -18.60
C SER A 85 -2.50 -11.66 -19.95
N ILE A 86 -1.26 -12.16 -20.02
CA ILE A 86 -0.75 -12.81 -21.23
C ILE A 86 -1.55 -14.08 -21.52
N SER A 87 -1.80 -14.91 -20.51
CA SER A 87 -2.57 -16.16 -20.67
C SER A 87 -3.98 -15.91 -21.20
N LEU A 88 -4.69 -14.89 -20.68
CA LEU A 88 -6.04 -14.52 -21.11
C LEU A 88 -6.10 -14.07 -22.58
N ILE A 89 -5.02 -13.46 -23.08
CA ILE A 89 -4.92 -13.03 -24.49
C ILE A 89 -4.49 -14.22 -25.37
N LEU A 90 -3.52 -15.01 -24.92
CA LEU A 90 -2.88 -16.05 -25.73
C LEU A 90 -3.79 -17.26 -25.98
N VAL A 91 -4.56 -17.70 -24.98
CA VAL A 91 -5.42 -18.90 -25.08
C VAL A 91 -6.48 -18.77 -26.20
N PRO A 92 -7.27 -17.69 -26.27
CA PRO A 92 -8.20 -17.45 -27.39
C PRO A 92 -7.51 -17.33 -28.76
N LEU A 93 -6.29 -16.78 -28.79
CA LEU A 93 -5.52 -16.66 -30.01
C LEU A 93 -5.07 -18.02 -30.54
N LEU A 94 -4.56 -18.88 -29.66
CA LEU A 94 -4.18 -20.25 -30.00
C LEU A 94 -5.39 -21.08 -30.45
N TYR A 95 -6.53 -20.92 -29.77
CA TYR A 95 -7.78 -21.57 -30.17
C TYR A 95 -8.24 -21.11 -31.56
N THR A 96 -8.16 -19.81 -31.85
CA THR A 96 -8.50 -19.25 -33.17
C THR A 96 -7.59 -19.78 -34.27
N ILE A 97 -6.29 -19.96 -34.00
CA ILE A 97 -5.33 -20.54 -34.95
C ILE A 97 -5.64 -22.02 -35.23
N GLN A 98 -6.03 -22.80 -34.20
CA GLN A 98 -6.31 -24.22 -34.34
C GLN A 98 -7.67 -24.52 -34.98
N SER A 99 -8.70 -23.77 -34.60
CA SER A 99 -10.08 -24.01 -35.04
C SER A 99 -10.44 -23.25 -36.31
N GLY A 100 -9.65 -22.23 -36.70
CA GLY A 100 -9.95 -21.33 -37.82
C GLY A 100 -11.10 -20.34 -37.55
N GLU A 101 -11.82 -20.49 -36.45
CA GLU A 101 -12.92 -19.61 -36.03
C GLU A 101 -12.41 -18.40 -35.25
N LYS A 102 -12.82 -17.20 -35.66
CA LYS A 102 -12.43 -15.92 -35.04
C LYS A 102 -13.06 -15.75 -33.66
N THR A 103 -12.37 -16.19 -32.61
CA THR A 103 -12.85 -16.08 -31.22
C THR A 103 -12.20 -14.91 -30.50
N LEU A 104 -13.03 -14.10 -29.82
CA LEU A 104 -12.57 -12.94 -29.05
C LEU A 104 -12.36 -13.36 -27.58
N PRO A 105 -11.32 -12.85 -26.89
CA PRO A 105 -11.01 -13.20 -25.49
C PRO A 105 -12.19 -13.18 -24.52
N PHE A 106 -13.09 -12.20 -24.65
CA PHE A 106 -14.24 -12.06 -23.76
C PHE A 106 -15.59 -12.30 -24.45
N GLY A 107 -15.59 -12.75 -25.70
CA GLY A 107 -16.79 -13.11 -26.45
C GLY A 107 -17.70 -11.95 -26.90
N PHE A 108 -17.56 -10.74 -26.35
CA PHE A 108 -18.31 -9.56 -26.78
C PHE A 108 -17.60 -8.78 -27.90
N TYR A 109 -18.36 -8.06 -28.72
CA TYR A 109 -17.86 -7.24 -29.84
C TYR A 109 -18.49 -5.84 -29.82
N ILE A 110 -17.80 -4.85 -30.42
CA ILE A 110 -18.30 -3.48 -30.47
C ILE A 110 -19.40 -3.36 -31.55
N PRO A 111 -20.60 -2.87 -31.19
CA PRO A 111 -21.71 -2.72 -32.13
C PRO A 111 -21.43 -1.59 -33.12
N GLN A 112 -20.85 -1.95 -34.28
CA GLN A 112 -20.58 -1.17 -35.53
C GLN A 112 -19.37 -1.75 -36.28
N LEU A 113 -18.55 -2.58 -35.62
CA LEU A 113 -17.37 -3.19 -36.20
C LEU A 113 -17.64 -4.67 -36.50
N ASP A 114 -17.65 -5.02 -37.78
CA ASP A 114 -17.99 -6.37 -38.22
C ASP A 114 -16.92 -7.40 -37.81
N ARG A 115 -17.34 -8.47 -37.11
CA ARG A 115 -16.46 -9.50 -36.52
C ARG A 115 -15.85 -10.42 -37.57
N ASP A 116 -16.58 -10.64 -38.66
CA ASP A 116 -16.20 -11.61 -39.68
C ASP A 116 -15.12 -11.07 -40.63
N THR A 117 -14.99 -9.74 -40.70
CA THR A 117 -13.92 -9.07 -41.44
C THR A 117 -12.61 -9.08 -40.65
N TRP A 118 -11.47 -9.35 -41.29
CA TRP A 118 -10.15 -9.36 -40.62
C TRP A 118 -9.82 -8.04 -39.92
N PHE A 119 -10.13 -6.91 -40.55
CA PHE A 119 -9.91 -5.58 -39.98
C PHE A 119 -10.70 -5.37 -38.69
N GLY A 120 -12.00 -5.72 -38.68
CA GLY A 120 -12.84 -5.59 -37.50
C GLY A 120 -12.44 -6.53 -36.36
N TYR A 121 -11.97 -7.74 -36.68
CA TYR A 121 -11.41 -8.66 -35.70
C TYR A 121 -10.15 -8.08 -35.01
N PHE A 122 -9.17 -7.57 -35.78
CA PHE A 122 -7.95 -6.99 -35.21
C PHE A 122 -8.23 -5.77 -34.34
N CYS A 123 -9.15 -4.89 -34.76
CA CYS A 123 -9.52 -3.71 -33.97
C CYS A 123 -10.22 -4.08 -32.66
N ASN A 124 -11.17 -5.04 -32.67
CA ASN A 124 -11.80 -5.54 -31.44
C ASN A 124 -10.77 -6.20 -30.52
N TYR A 125 -9.85 -6.99 -31.08
CA TYR A 125 -8.81 -7.68 -30.33
C TYR A 125 -7.82 -6.69 -29.68
N ALA A 126 -7.42 -5.63 -30.38
CA ALA A 126 -6.57 -4.57 -29.84
C ALA A 126 -7.24 -3.82 -28.66
N ILE A 127 -8.53 -3.53 -28.76
CA ILE A 127 -9.28 -2.91 -27.67
C ILE A 127 -9.38 -3.86 -26.47
N GLN A 128 -9.60 -5.14 -26.69
CA GLN A 128 -9.65 -6.13 -25.60
C GLN A 128 -8.28 -6.33 -24.92
N ILE A 129 -7.17 -6.26 -25.65
CA ILE A 129 -5.82 -6.23 -25.06
C ILE A 129 -5.66 -5.00 -24.15
N TYR A 130 -6.07 -3.81 -24.63
CA TYR A 130 -6.01 -2.59 -23.85
C TYR A 130 -6.86 -2.69 -22.57
N LEU A 131 -8.09 -3.19 -22.68
CA LEU A 131 -8.99 -3.39 -21.54
C LEU A 131 -8.42 -4.39 -20.53
N THR A 132 -7.85 -5.51 -21.00
CA THR A 132 -7.22 -6.52 -20.11
C THR A 132 -6.04 -5.92 -19.34
N THR A 133 -5.21 -5.13 -20.03
CA THR A 133 -4.07 -4.44 -19.42
C THR A 133 -4.52 -3.41 -18.38
N TYR A 134 -5.60 -2.68 -18.66
CA TYR A 134 -6.18 -1.71 -17.74
C TYR A 134 -6.75 -2.37 -16.48
N VAL A 135 -7.54 -3.44 -16.63
CA VAL A 135 -8.16 -4.16 -15.50
C VAL A 135 -7.11 -4.82 -14.61
N SER A 136 -6.13 -5.51 -15.21
CA SER A 136 -5.03 -6.13 -14.43
C SER A 136 -4.18 -5.11 -13.65
N SER A 137 -4.03 -3.89 -14.17
CA SER A 137 -3.34 -2.81 -13.46
C SER A 137 -4.14 -2.29 -12.25
N LEU A 138 -5.47 -2.28 -12.35
CA LEU A 138 -6.38 -1.91 -11.26
C LEU A 138 -6.36 -2.94 -10.12
N ASP A 139 -6.48 -4.22 -10.45
CA ASP A 139 -6.47 -5.32 -9.47
C ASP A 139 -5.12 -5.40 -8.74
N MET A 140 -4.01 -5.20 -9.46
CA MET A 140 -2.67 -5.10 -8.85
C MET A 140 -2.60 -3.96 -7.82
N GLY A 141 -3.24 -2.82 -8.11
CA GLY A 141 -3.24 -1.65 -7.24
C GLY A 141 -3.91 -1.91 -5.89
N THR A 142 -5.09 -2.54 -5.90
CA THR A 142 -5.84 -2.85 -4.67
C THR A 142 -5.09 -3.86 -3.80
N ASP A 143 -4.50 -4.90 -4.40
CA ASP A 143 -3.75 -5.89 -3.65
C ASP A 143 -2.46 -5.32 -3.07
N CYS A 144 -1.79 -4.39 -3.78
CA CYS A 144 -0.63 -3.69 -3.24
C CYS A 144 -0.99 -2.87 -2.00
N ILE A 145 -2.13 -2.18 -2.00
CA ILE A 145 -2.61 -1.41 -0.84
C ILE A 145 -2.94 -2.35 0.33
N TYR A 146 -3.57 -3.50 0.05
CA TYR A 146 -3.84 -4.51 1.07
C TYR A 146 -2.55 -5.04 1.71
N MET A 147 -1.55 -5.37 0.89
CA MET A 147 -0.24 -5.85 1.36
C MET A 147 0.55 -4.78 2.12
N MET A 148 0.49 -3.50 1.70
CA MET A 148 1.11 -2.40 2.44
C MET A 148 0.48 -2.24 3.83
N THR A 149 -0.84 -2.34 3.92
CA THR A 149 -1.57 -2.29 5.19
C THR A 149 -1.17 -3.46 6.09
N LEU A 150 -1.12 -4.69 5.57
CA LEU A 150 -0.68 -5.86 6.32
C LEU A 150 0.77 -5.76 6.83
N MET A 151 1.69 -5.26 6.00
CA MET A 151 3.08 -5.05 6.40
C MET A 151 3.22 -3.99 7.49
N SER A 152 2.35 -2.95 7.47
CA SER A 152 2.29 -1.98 8.56
C SER A 152 1.88 -2.64 9.89
N SER A 153 0.94 -3.61 9.85
CA SER A 153 0.52 -4.37 11.02
C SER A 153 1.63 -5.30 11.54
N PHE A 154 2.34 -6.01 10.66
CA PHE A 154 3.48 -6.85 11.08
C PHE A 154 4.60 -6.03 11.73
N THR A 155 4.90 -4.87 11.17
CA THR A 155 5.90 -3.95 11.73
C THR A 155 5.49 -3.49 13.13
N GLN A 156 4.20 -3.22 13.36
CA GLN A 156 3.69 -2.84 14.67
C GLN A 156 3.81 -3.97 15.70
N ILE A 157 3.52 -5.21 15.31
CA ILE A 157 3.66 -6.40 16.17
C ILE A 157 5.14 -6.63 16.54
N ASP A 158 6.05 -6.51 15.58
CA ASP A 158 7.49 -6.66 15.83
C ASP A 158 8.01 -5.55 16.75
N LEU A 159 7.51 -4.32 16.57
CA LEU A 159 7.86 -3.19 17.42
C LEU A 159 7.34 -3.40 18.85
N LEU A 160 6.11 -3.87 19.02
CA LEU A 160 5.54 -4.22 20.33
C LEU A 160 6.34 -5.34 21.00
N LYS A 161 6.73 -6.38 20.26
CA LYS A 161 7.60 -7.45 20.77
C LYS A 161 8.95 -6.91 21.24
N MET A 162 9.57 -6.01 20.46
CA MET A 162 10.84 -5.39 20.84
C MET A 162 10.69 -4.53 22.09
N SER A 163 9.59 -3.77 22.20
CA SER A 163 9.27 -2.98 23.38
C SER A 163 9.06 -3.83 24.63
N LEU A 164 8.40 -5.00 24.52
CA LEU A 164 8.24 -5.94 25.64
C LEU A 164 9.58 -6.52 26.11
N VAL A 165 10.49 -6.83 25.17
CA VAL A 165 11.83 -7.33 25.52
C VAL A 165 12.64 -6.24 26.24
N GLU A 166 12.56 -5.00 25.79
CA GLU A 166 13.25 -3.89 26.44
C GLU A 166 12.66 -3.58 27.83
N MET A 167 11.33 -3.67 27.95
CA MET A 167 10.63 -3.56 29.23
C MET A 167 11.12 -4.63 30.22
N ASN A 168 11.26 -5.88 29.78
CA ASN A 168 11.76 -6.94 30.65
C ASN A 168 13.17 -6.65 31.18
N LYS A 169 14.04 -6.06 30.36
CA LYS A 169 15.38 -5.62 30.81
C LYS A 169 15.33 -4.45 31.78
N MET A 170 14.42 -3.49 31.58
CA MET A 170 14.27 -2.35 32.49
C MET A 170 13.75 -2.80 33.86
N ILE A 171 12.85 -3.80 33.89
CA ILE A 171 12.39 -4.46 35.13
C ILE A 171 13.55 -5.17 35.82
N ASP A 172 14.34 -5.96 35.10
CA ASP A 172 15.50 -6.69 35.65
C ASP A 172 16.57 -5.74 36.25
N ASN A 173 16.68 -4.52 35.72
CA ASN A 173 17.67 -3.52 36.17
C ASN A 173 17.14 -2.54 37.23
N GLU A 174 15.89 -2.67 37.70
CA GLU A 174 15.20 -1.70 38.58
C GLU A 174 15.29 -0.23 38.06
N ASP A 175 15.16 -0.05 36.74
CA ASP A 175 15.27 1.26 36.11
C ASP A 175 14.10 2.18 36.49
N LYS A 176 14.39 3.39 36.99
CA LYS A 176 13.38 4.39 37.40
C LYS A 176 12.58 4.99 36.23
N ASP A 177 13.05 4.82 35.00
CA ASP A 177 12.39 5.34 33.78
C ASP A 177 11.29 4.41 33.23
N LEU A 178 11.01 3.29 33.91
CA LEU A 178 10.01 2.31 33.49
C LEU A 178 8.61 2.94 33.31
N ASP A 179 8.17 3.81 34.22
CA ASP A 179 6.86 4.47 34.14
C ASP A 179 6.75 5.43 32.94
N ASN A 180 7.84 6.14 32.62
CA ASN A 180 7.90 7.00 31.43
C ASN A 180 7.89 6.17 30.14
N PHE A 181 8.57 5.02 30.14
CA PHE A 181 8.55 4.08 29.03
C PHE A 181 7.15 3.52 28.77
N PHE A 182 6.43 3.09 29.83
CA PHE A 182 5.03 2.66 29.73
C PHE A 182 4.14 3.73 29.10
N LYS A 183 4.29 4.97 29.55
CA LYS A 183 3.50 6.11 29.06
C LYS A 183 3.86 6.51 27.62
N GLN A 184 5.09 6.28 27.18
CA GLN A 184 5.49 6.55 25.80
C GLN A 184 5.06 5.43 24.84
N LEU A 185 5.08 4.18 25.30
CA LEU A 185 4.72 2.99 24.53
C LEU A 185 3.21 2.93 24.21
N SER A 186 2.35 3.19 25.20
CA SER A 186 0.91 2.99 25.06
C SER A 186 0.23 3.96 24.10
N TRP A 187 0.75 5.17 23.95
CA TRP A 187 0.03 6.24 23.22
C TRP A 187 0.56 6.46 21.79
N TYR A 188 1.87 6.34 21.54
CA TYR A 188 2.45 6.67 20.24
C TYR A 188 1.95 5.77 19.10
N GLN A 189 1.89 4.45 19.33
CA GLN A 189 1.45 3.48 18.31
C GLN A 189 -0.03 3.64 17.96
N GLY A 190 -0.88 3.93 18.95
CA GLY A 190 -2.31 4.15 18.76
C GLY A 190 -2.61 5.42 17.95
N TYR A 191 -1.93 6.53 18.25
CA TYR A 191 -2.13 7.78 17.52
C TYR A 191 -1.77 7.68 16.04
N VAL A 192 -0.65 7.02 15.72
CA VAL A 192 -0.23 6.81 14.32
C VAL A 192 -1.22 5.93 13.56
N PHE A 193 -1.75 4.89 14.21
CA PHE A 193 -2.73 3.99 13.61
C PHE A 193 -4.06 4.69 13.32
N ILE A 194 -4.60 5.44 14.30
CA ILE A 194 -5.83 6.21 14.13
C ILE A 194 -5.66 7.27 13.04
N ALA A 195 -4.50 7.93 12.96
CA ALA A 195 -4.20 8.92 11.91
C ALA A 195 -4.07 8.31 10.51
N PHE A 196 -3.62 7.06 10.39
CA PHE A 196 -3.56 6.37 9.11
C PHE A 196 -4.95 5.91 8.64
N LEU A 197 -5.73 5.30 9.53
CA LEU A 197 -7.10 4.88 9.23
C LEU A 197 -8.00 6.07 8.92
N SER A 198 -7.82 7.19 9.63
CA SER A 198 -8.55 8.44 9.36
C SER A 198 -8.29 8.95 7.95
N TYR A 199 -7.03 8.96 7.54
CA TYR A 199 -6.60 9.37 6.21
C TYR A 199 -7.19 8.48 5.13
N GLN A 200 -7.12 7.16 5.31
CA GLN A 200 -7.64 6.20 4.33
C GLN A 200 -9.16 6.31 4.15
N LEU A 201 -9.90 6.43 5.25
CA LEU A 201 -11.36 6.61 5.22
C LEU A 201 -11.74 7.96 4.59
N PHE A 202 -10.99 9.03 4.91
CA PHE A 202 -11.20 10.36 4.31
C PHE A 202 -11.06 10.32 2.80
N PHE A 203 -9.99 9.71 2.27
CA PHE A 203 -9.78 9.62 0.82
C PHE A 203 -10.88 8.81 0.12
N GLY A 204 -11.32 7.70 0.72
CA GLY A 204 -12.44 6.91 0.21
C GLY A 204 -13.74 7.73 0.13
N CYS A 205 -14.17 8.30 1.25
CA CYS A 205 -15.40 9.10 1.33
C CYS A 205 -15.36 10.38 0.46
N PHE A 206 -14.18 11.01 0.33
CA PHE A 206 -13.97 12.17 -0.53
C PHE A 206 -14.15 11.80 -2.00
N LEU A 207 -13.52 10.72 -2.47
CA LEU A 207 -13.65 10.23 -3.84
C LEU A 207 -15.08 9.77 -4.15
N GLY A 208 -15.74 9.09 -3.22
CA GLY A 208 -17.14 8.68 -3.36
C GLY A 208 -18.09 9.87 -3.51
N THR A 209 -17.86 10.94 -2.74
CA THR A 209 -18.65 12.18 -2.86
C THR A 209 -18.36 12.92 -4.16
N LEU A 210 -17.08 12.98 -4.59
CA LEU A 210 -16.69 13.59 -5.85
C LEU A 210 -17.34 12.87 -7.05
N LEU A 211 -17.40 11.53 -7.01
CA LEU A 211 -18.06 10.73 -8.02
C LEU A 211 -19.57 11.02 -8.07
N ALA A 212 -20.23 11.13 -6.93
CA ALA A 212 -21.65 11.49 -6.85
C ALA A 212 -21.93 12.85 -7.50
N ILE A 213 -21.14 13.87 -7.17
CA ILE A 213 -21.25 15.22 -7.76
C ILE A 213 -21.04 15.18 -9.28
N LYS A 214 -20.06 14.40 -9.76
CA LYS A 214 -19.78 14.27 -11.19
C LYS A 214 -20.90 13.55 -11.94
N ASN A 215 -21.52 12.55 -11.31
CA ASN A 215 -22.67 11.86 -11.90
C ASN A 215 -23.89 12.80 -12.05
N GLU A 216 -24.17 13.63 -11.04
CA GLU A 216 -25.22 14.65 -11.12
C GLU A 216 -24.95 15.70 -12.21
N GLN A 217 -23.69 16.16 -12.31
CA GLN A 217 -23.27 17.09 -13.38
C GLN A 217 -23.45 16.48 -14.76
N LEU A 218 -23.06 15.20 -14.93
CA LEU A 218 -23.24 14.47 -16.18
C LEU A 218 -24.73 14.37 -16.54
N GLN A 219 -25.58 14.01 -15.59
CA GLN A 219 -27.02 13.93 -15.80
C GLN A 219 -27.61 15.27 -16.25
N HIS A 220 -27.21 16.38 -15.59
CA HIS A 220 -27.65 17.72 -15.96
C HIS A 220 -27.22 18.11 -17.39
N GLU A 221 -26.00 17.78 -17.79
CA GLU A 221 -25.52 18.07 -19.15
C GLU A 221 -26.21 17.20 -20.21
N ILE A 222 -26.55 15.95 -19.90
CA ILE A 222 -27.35 15.10 -20.81
C ILE A 222 -28.75 15.73 -21.03
N TYR A 223 -29.39 16.29 -20.00
CA TYR A 223 -30.69 16.96 -20.14
C TYR A 223 -30.64 18.24 -20.97
N ARG A 224 -29.50 18.92 -21.03
CA ARG A 224 -29.33 20.15 -21.83
C ARG A 224 -29.10 19.88 -23.31
N VAL A 225 -28.85 18.63 -23.70
CA VAL A 225 -28.68 18.25 -25.10
C VAL A 225 -29.97 18.52 -25.88
N THR A 226 -29.82 19.11 -27.07
CA THR A 226 -30.92 19.44 -27.98
C THR A 226 -31.48 18.17 -28.66
N TRP A 227 -32.08 17.27 -27.88
CA TRP A 227 -32.46 15.90 -28.25
C TRP A 227 -33.36 15.81 -29.50
N TYR A 228 -34.23 16.80 -29.70
CA TYR A 228 -35.17 16.86 -30.80
C TYR A 228 -34.52 17.15 -32.17
N LYS A 229 -33.25 17.60 -32.20
CA LYS A 229 -32.49 17.81 -33.44
C LYS A 229 -31.63 16.61 -33.85
N LEU A 230 -31.53 15.58 -33.01
CA LEU A 230 -30.76 14.37 -33.31
C LEU A 230 -31.54 13.42 -34.22
N SER A 231 -30.82 12.63 -35.02
CA SER A 231 -31.40 11.54 -35.81
C SER A 231 -31.98 10.45 -34.89
N ILE A 232 -32.99 9.73 -35.39
CA ILE A 232 -33.68 8.64 -34.66
C ILE A 232 -32.72 7.60 -34.03
N PRO A 233 -31.65 7.12 -34.70
CA PRO A 233 -30.70 6.20 -34.06
C PRO A 233 -29.93 6.85 -32.90
N ASN A 234 -29.53 8.13 -33.04
CA ASN A 234 -28.77 8.83 -32.00
C ASN A 234 -29.66 9.24 -30.82
N GLN A 235 -30.96 9.50 -31.04
CA GLN A 235 -31.94 9.71 -29.98
C GLN A 235 -32.11 8.45 -29.11
N LYS A 236 -32.16 7.27 -29.74
CA LYS A 236 -32.22 5.98 -29.01
C LYS A 236 -30.94 5.73 -28.19
N MET A 237 -29.77 6.11 -28.73
CA MET A 237 -28.51 6.02 -28.00
C MET A 237 -28.48 6.99 -26.80
N LEU A 238 -28.96 8.22 -26.97
CA LEU A 238 -29.08 9.20 -25.90
C LEU A 238 -30.03 8.71 -24.79
N GLN A 239 -31.14 8.05 -25.16
CA GLN A 239 -32.07 7.45 -24.20
C GLN A 239 -31.42 6.33 -23.38
N PHE A 240 -30.56 5.52 -24.00
CA PHE A 240 -29.78 4.49 -23.30
C PHE A 240 -28.80 5.12 -22.30
N VAL A 241 -28.02 6.13 -22.75
CA VAL A 241 -27.08 6.86 -21.89
C VAL A 241 -27.78 7.54 -20.72
N LEU A 242 -28.95 8.14 -20.97
CA LEU A 242 -29.76 8.78 -19.94
C LEU A 242 -30.26 7.76 -18.91
N LYS A 243 -30.73 6.60 -19.37
CA LYS A 243 -31.15 5.50 -18.49
C LYS A 243 -29.99 4.95 -17.66
N SER A 244 -28.79 4.82 -18.23
CA SER A 244 -27.58 4.42 -17.50
C SER A 244 -27.09 5.49 -16.53
N SER A 245 -27.28 6.78 -16.82
CA SER A 245 -26.86 7.88 -15.94
C SER A 245 -27.80 8.11 -14.74
N GLN A 246 -29.06 7.66 -14.85
CA GLN A 246 -30.06 7.76 -13.78
C GLN A 246 -29.86 6.72 -12.67
N GLU A 247 -29.12 5.65 -12.94
CA GLU A 247 -28.69 4.71 -11.93
C GLU A 247 -27.56 5.37 -11.13
N SER A 248 -27.81 5.67 -9.85
CA SER A 248 -26.83 6.34 -9.01
C SER A 248 -25.62 5.43 -8.84
N VAL A 249 -24.49 5.81 -9.46
CA VAL A 249 -23.20 5.16 -9.21
C VAL A 249 -22.76 5.56 -7.80
N CYS A 250 -23.31 4.86 -6.81
CA CYS A 250 -22.96 5.02 -5.42
C CYS A 250 -22.00 3.89 -5.06
N MET A 251 -20.73 4.22 -4.85
CA MET A 251 -19.81 3.30 -4.20
C MET A 251 -20.39 2.99 -2.81
N SER A 252 -20.87 1.78 -2.60
CA SER A 252 -21.50 1.36 -1.35
C SER A 252 -20.59 0.38 -0.61
N LEU A 253 -20.45 0.59 0.69
CA LEU A 253 -19.73 -0.32 1.59
C LEU A 253 -20.78 -1.23 2.23
N ILE A 254 -21.20 -2.27 1.51
CA ILE A 254 -22.17 -3.34 1.86
C ILE A 254 -23.59 -2.84 2.28
N PHE A 255 -23.72 -1.90 3.21
CA PHE A 255 -24.99 -1.38 3.75
C PHE A 255 -25.11 0.16 3.74
N ALA A 256 -24.04 0.92 3.46
CA ALA A 256 -24.07 2.39 3.45
C ALA A 256 -23.35 3.00 2.24
N PRO A 257 -23.82 4.15 1.71
CA PRO A 257 -23.12 4.87 0.65
C PRO A 257 -21.80 5.46 1.18
N LEU A 258 -20.73 5.39 0.37
CA LEU A 258 -19.42 5.90 0.73
C LEU A 258 -19.34 7.41 0.49
N ASP A 259 -19.85 8.21 1.42
CA ASP A 259 -19.92 9.66 1.34
C ASP A 259 -19.29 10.37 2.55
N MET A 260 -19.09 11.69 2.44
CA MET A 260 -18.56 12.51 3.54
C MET A 260 -19.50 12.54 4.76
N SER A 261 -20.81 12.31 4.57
CA SER A 261 -21.77 12.17 5.66
C SER A 261 -21.45 10.96 6.53
N THR A 262 -21.17 9.81 5.91
CA THR A 262 -20.81 8.56 6.58
C THR A 262 -19.48 8.68 7.31
N TYR A 263 -18.48 9.37 6.74
CA TYR A 263 -17.24 9.70 7.45
C TYR A 263 -17.52 10.43 8.77
N LEU A 264 -18.33 11.48 8.74
CA LEU A 264 -18.68 12.24 9.94
C LEU A 264 -19.49 11.40 10.95
N GLN A 265 -20.34 10.49 10.48
CA GLN A 265 -21.07 9.58 11.36
C GLN A 265 -20.12 8.64 12.12
N VAL A 266 -19.14 8.04 11.43
CA VAL A 266 -18.12 7.19 12.06
C VAL A 266 -17.36 7.96 13.14
N TYR A 267 -16.92 9.19 12.87
CA TYR A 267 -16.22 10.02 13.87
C TYR A 267 -17.09 10.39 15.06
N LYS A 268 -18.37 10.70 14.83
CA LYS A 268 -19.32 10.97 15.92
C LYS A 268 -19.52 9.73 16.80
N SER A 269 -19.60 8.54 16.21
CA SER A 269 -19.69 7.28 16.96
C SER A 269 -18.41 7.02 17.78
N ILE A 270 -17.22 7.23 17.20
CA ILE A 270 -15.95 7.09 17.93
C ILE A 270 -15.90 8.07 19.11
N TYR A 271 -16.22 9.34 18.88
CA TYR A 271 -16.25 10.35 19.94
C TYR A 271 -17.26 10.00 21.03
N SER A 272 -18.47 9.56 20.66
CA SER A 272 -19.52 9.16 21.60
C SER A 272 -19.08 7.98 22.47
N LEU A 273 -18.44 6.95 21.88
CA LEU A 273 -17.90 5.81 22.62
C LEU A 273 -16.76 6.24 23.55
N PHE A 274 -15.88 7.13 23.07
CA PHE A 274 -14.79 7.66 23.88
C PHE A 274 -15.30 8.45 25.08
N THR A 275 -16.27 9.35 24.89
CA THR A 275 -16.88 10.09 25.99
C THR A 275 -17.61 9.17 26.98
N MET A 276 -18.28 8.13 26.50
CA MET A 276 -18.91 7.13 27.37
C MET A 276 -17.88 6.41 28.25
N LEU A 277 -16.75 5.99 27.67
CA LEU A 277 -15.67 5.35 28.40
C LEU A 277 -15.08 6.27 29.48
N LEU A 278 -14.86 7.54 29.16
CA LEU A 278 -14.35 8.51 30.15
C LEU A 278 -15.33 8.70 31.32
N THR A 279 -16.63 8.75 31.05
CA THR A 279 -17.63 8.89 32.12
C THR A 279 -17.69 7.65 33.01
N VAL A 280 -17.47 6.45 32.46
CA VAL A 280 -17.43 5.19 33.23
C VAL A 280 -16.14 5.06 34.07
N GLU A 281 -15.03 5.67 33.64
CA GLU A 281 -13.78 5.67 34.40
C GLU A 281 -13.80 6.61 35.62
N GLU A 282 -14.67 7.63 35.60
CA GLU A 282 -14.83 8.58 36.72
C GLU A 282 -15.72 8.05 37.87
N GLU A 283 -16.41 6.92 37.69
CA GLU A 283 -17.22 6.22 38.72
C GLU A 283 -16.45 5.06 39.40
#